data_AF-A0A8T6QHR0-F1
#
_entry.id   AF-A0A8T6QHR0-F1
#
_cell.length_a   1.000
_cell.length_b   1.000
_cell.length_c   1.000
_cell.angle_alpha   90.00
_cell.angle_beta   90.00
_cell.angle_gamma   90.00
#
_symmetry.space_group_name_H-M   'P 1'
#
loop_
_entity.id
_entity.type
_entity.pdbx_description
1 polymer ?
#
loop_
_entity_poly.entity_id
_entity_poly.type
_entity_poly.pdbx_seq_one_letter_code
_entity_poly.pdbx_strand_id
1 'polypeptide(L)' 'MIIQTCPVWQGRDGLFEVSCPKCYGSGYRPEEDKPFAQCHTCYGDGTIEVSVCPRCCGVGEVDEDDDEMDVEED' A
#
# COMPACT_ATOMS: atom_id res chain seq x y z
N MET A 1 -20.30 8.91 7.17
CA MET A 1 -18.96 9.39 7.60
C MET A 1 -18.68 8.85 8.99
N ILE A 2 -18.47 7.54 9.06
CA ILE A 2 -17.93 6.88 10.24
C ILE A 2 -16.41 6.96 10.12
N ILE A 3 -15.81 7.96 10.76
CA ILE A 3 -14.37 8.14 10.75
C ILE A 3 -13.78 7.15 11.77
N GLN A 4 -13.08 6.12 11.29
CA GLN A 4 -12.44 5.14 12.16
C GLN A 4 -10.95 5.44 12.31
N THR A 5 -10.46 5.40 13.55
CA THR A 5 -9.02 5.47 13.82
C THR A 5 -8.30 4.34 13.13
N CYS A 6 -7.28 4.67 12.36
CA CYS A 6 -6.53 3.71 11.59
C CYS A 6 -5.91 2.65 12.51
N PRO A 7 -6.29 1.37 12.40
CA PRO A 7 -5.77 0.32 13.30
C PRO A 7 -4.28 0.07 13.10
N VAL A 8 -3.74 0.50 11.95
CA VAL A 8 -2.32 0.41 11.59
C VAL A 8 -1.53 1.58 12.18
N TRP A 9 -2.12 2.77 12.23
CA TRP A 9 -1.48 4.02 12.67
C TRP A 9 -1.87 4.33 14.13
N GLN A 10 -1.62 3.40 15.07
CA GLN A 10 -1.88 3.55 16.51
C GLN A 10 -0.99 4.62 17.19
N GLY A 11 -0.75 5.77 16.55
CA GLY A 11 0.20 6.78 16.99
C GLY A 11 1.66 6.31 16.96
N ARG A 12 1.97 5.26 16.19
CA ARG A 12 3.34 4.76 16.04
C ARG A 12 4.07 5.57 14.98
N ASP A 13 4.99 6.40 15.42
CA ASP A 13 6.12 6.91 14.63
C ASP A 13 7.05 5.73 14.25
N GLY A 14 6.68 5.02 13.19
CA GLY A 14 7.44 3.87 12.69
C GLY A 14 7.47 3.85 11.17
N LEU A 15 8.52 3.26 10.61
CA LEU A 15 8.55 2.90 9.20
C LEU A 15 7.57 1.75 8.98
N PHE A 16 6.63 1.92 8.05
CA PHE A 16 5.70 0.91 7.62
C PHE A 16 6.32 0.14 6.46
N GLU A 17 6.48 -1.17 6.63
CA GLU A 17 6.81 -2.04 5.51
C GLU A 17 5.56 -2.24 4.66
N VAL A 18 5.63 -1.81 3.40
CA VAL A 18 4.52 -1.93 2.45
C VAL A 18 4.99 -2.62 1.18
N SER A 19 4.08 -3.29 0.50
CA SER A 19 4.38 -3.93 -0.79
C SER A 19 4.88 -2.88 -1.79
N CYS A 20 6.00 -3.15 -2.44
CA CYS A 20 6.61 -2.22 -3.37
C CYS A 20 5.64 -1.96 -4.54
N PRO A 21 5.21 -0.70 -4.79
CA PRO A 21 4.19 -0.40 -5.80
C PRO A 21 4.71 -0.59 -7.23
N LYS A 22 6.03 -0.71 -7.42
CA LYS A 22 6.65 -0.90 -8.73
C LYS A 22 6.73 -2.35 -9.18
N CYS A 23 6.75 -3.30 -8.23
CA CYS A 23 6.78 -4.74 -8.51
C CYS A 23 5.61 -5.50 -7.86
N TYR A 24 4.70 -4.80 -7.19
CA TYR A 24 3.54 -5.35 -6.51
C TYR A 24 3.88 -6.49 -5.54
N GLY A 25 4.99 -6.35 -4.80
CA GLY A 25 5.43 -7.38 -3.86
C GLY A 25 6.31 -8.48 -4.46
N SER A 26 6.51 -8.51 -5.79
CA SER A 26 7.26 -9.62 -6.41
C SER A 26 8.77 -9.54 -6.18
N GLY A 27 9.32 -8.36 -5.90
CA GLY A 27 10.77 -8.11 -5.86
C GLY A 27 11.43 -8.03 -7.24
N TYR A 28 10.72 -8.43 -8.31
CA TYR A 28 11.25 -8.49 -9.66
C TYR A 28 10.46 -7.57 -10.60
N ARG A 29 11.18 -6.88 -11.48
CA ARG A 29 10.58 -6.07 -12.53
C ARG A 29 11.18 -6.52 -13.86
N PRO A 30 10.70 -7.64 -14.43
CA PRO A 30 11.18 -8.12 -15.71
C PRO A 30 11.01 -7.05 -16.78
N GLU A 31 12.07 -6.80 -17.55
CA GLU A 31 12.07 -5.95 -18.73
C GLU A 31 12.31 -6.82 -19.97
N GLU A 32 11.97 -6.32 -21.16
CA GLU A 32 12.05 -7.08 -22.42
C GLU A 32 13.44 -7.68 -22.64
N ASP A 33 14.50 -6.92 -22.32
CA ASP A 33 15.90 -7.36 -22.38
C ASP A 33 16.40 -8.08 -21.12
N LYS A 34 15.64 -8.03 -20.00
CA LYS A 34 16.07 -8.52 -18.68
C LYS A 34 14.92 -9.18 -17.93
N PRO A 35 14.56 -10.42 -18.28
CA PRO A 35 13.43 -11.14 -17.67
C PRO A 35 13.65 -11.49 -16.18
N PHE A 36 14.87 -11.35 -15.67
CA PHE A 36 15.21 -11.59 -14.27
C PHE A 36 15.69 -10.32 -13.55
N ALA A 37 15.40 -9.14 -14.12
CA ALA A 37 15.76 -7.88 -13.48
C ALA A 37 15.05 -7.73 -12.13
N GLN A 38 15.85 -7.43 -11.10
CA GLN A 38 15.33 -7.06 -9.80
C GLN A 38 14.68 -5.68 -9.87
N CYS A 39 13.65 -5.48 -9.05
CA CYS A 39 13.01 -4.18 -8.97
C CYS A 39 14.01 -3.17 -8.37
N HIS A 40 14.30 -2.11 -9.11
CA HIS A 40 15.23 -1.06 -8.66
C HIS A 40 14.71 -0.22 -7.47
N THR A 41 13.41 -0.32 -7.16
CA THR A 41 12.79 0.45 -6.08
C THR A 41 12.90 -0.25 -4.74
N CYS A 42 12.67 -1.56 -4.70
CA CYS A 42 12.84 -2.38 -3.48
C CYS A 42 14.12 -3.23 -3.50
N TYR A 43 14.95 -3.10 -4.52
CA TYR A 43 16.21 -3.85 -4.69
C TYR A 43 16.07 -5.38 -4.55
N GLY A 44 14.92 -5.95 -4.91
CA GLY A 44 14.66 -7.38 -4.79
C GLY A 44 13.87 -7.80 -3.54
N ASP A 45 13.66 -6.90 -2.58
CA ASP A 45 13.03 -7.23 -1.29
C ASP A 45 11.51 -7.47 -1.43
N GLY A 46 10.90 -6.84 -2.44
CA GLY A 46 9.45 -6.92 -2.66
C GLY A 46 8.65 -5.93 -1.81
N THR A 47 9.22 -5.43 -0.72
CA THR A 47 8.63 -4.40 0.13
C THR A 47 9.48 -3.12 0.15
N ILE A 48 8.89 -2.02 0.59
CA ILE A 48 9.57 -0.75 0.84
C ILE A 48 9.14 -0.21 2.21
N GLU A 49 10.05 0.47 2.88
CA GLU A 49 9.77 1.17 4.13
C GLU A 49 9.25 2.58 3.81
N VAL A 50 8.05 2.89 4.27
CA VAL A 50 7.44 4.23 4.14
C VAL A 50 7.19 4.83 5.51
N SER A 51 7.48 6.12 5.66
CA SER A 51 7.25 6.86 6.91
C SER A 51 5.78 7.24 7.12
N VAL A 52 4.92 6.97 6.14
CA VAL A 52 3.52 7.34 6.13
C VAL A 52 2.69 6.07 6.03
N CYS A 53 1.70 5.91 6.92
CA CYS A 53 0.84 4.74 6.87
C CYS A 53 0.07 4.72 5.54
N PRO A 54 0.11 3.61 4.78
CA PRO A 54 -0.56 3.51 3.49
C PRO A 54 -2.10 3.47 3.60
N ARG A 55 -2.62 3.20 4.81
CA ARG A 55 -4.05 3.05 5.06
C ARG A 55 -4.73 4.40 5.32
N CYS A 56 -4.10 5.25 6.15
CA CYS A 56 -4.63 6.57 6.51
C CYS A 56 -3.82 7.73 5.92
N CYS A 57 -2.79 7.44 5.11
CA CYS A 57 -1.89 8.44 4.55
C CYS A 57 -1.28 9.42 5.59
N GLY A 58 -1.12 8.97 6.84
CA GLY A 58 -0.62 9.79 7.94
C GLY A 58 -1.66 10.72 8.59
N VAL A 59 -2.93 10.62 8.20
CA VAL A 59 -4.05 11.36 8.82
C VAL A 59 -4.45 10.71 10.16
N GLY A 60 -4.24 9.39 10.29
CA GLY A 60 -4.64 8.62 11.46
C GLY A 60 -6.09 8.14 11.45
N GLU A 61 -6.80 8.45 10.38
CA GLU A 61 -8.24 8.23 10.21
C GLU A 61 -8.50 7.59 8.84
N VAL A 62 -9.48 6.71 8.75
CA VAL A 62 -9.95 6.12 7.48
C VAL A 62 -11.48 6.21 7.43
N ASP A 63 -12.04 6.59 6.27
CA ASP A 63 -13.47 6.57 6.02
C ASP A 63 -13.87 5.16 5.56
N GLU A 64 -14.79 4.52 6.28
CA GLU A 64 -15.32 3.18 5.94
C GLU A 64 -16.55 3.23 5.01
N ASP A 65 -16.96 4.42 4.54
CA ASP A 65 -18.18 4.64 3.73
C ASP A 65 -17.95 4.55 2.19
N ASP A 66 -16.87 3.93 1.70
CA ASP A 66 -16.63 3.69 0.26
C ASP A 66 -16.83 2.20 -0.10
N ASP A 67 -17.87 1.57 0.43
CA ASP A 67 -18.35 0.23 0.01
C ASP A 67 -19.87 0.28 -0.31
N GLU A 68 -20.37 1.42 -0.77
CA GLU A 68 -21.72 1.46 -1.38
C GLU A 68 -21.60 0.97 -2.82
N MET A 69 -21.54 -0.36 -2.98
CA MET A 69 -21.89 -1.00 -4.25
C MET A 69 -23.31 -0.57 -4.60
N ASP A 70 -23.40 0.38 -5.54
CA ASP A 70 -24.60 0.76 -6.26
C ASP A 70 -25.17 -0.48 -6.98
N VAL A 71 -25.97 -1.25 -6.26
CA VAL A 71 -26.82 -2.30 -6.84
C VAL A 71 -28.04 -1.58 -7.42
N GLU A 72 -27.89 -1.06 -8.64
CA GLU A 72 -29.04 -0.68 -9.47
C GLU A 72 -29.81 -1.97 -9.81
N GLU A 73 -30.89 -2.21 -9.07
CA GLU A 73 -31.94 -3.20 -9.39
C GLU A 73 -32.89 -2.57 -10.41
N ASP A 74 -32.91 -3.11 -11.65
CA ASP A 74 -34.04 -3.02 -12.59
C ASP A 74 -34.42 -4.42 -13.10
#